data_AF-A0AAD7CCN1-F1
#
_entry.id   AF-A0AAD7CCN1-F1
#
_cell.length_a   1.000
_cell.length_b   1.000
_cell.length_c   1.000
_cell.angle_alpha   90.00
_cell.angle_beta   90.00
_cell.angle_gamma   90.00
#
_symmetry.space_group_name_H-M   'P 1'
#
loop_
_entity.id
_entity.type
_entity.pdbx_description
1 polymer ?
#
loop_
_entity_poly.entity_id
_entity_poly.type
_entity_poly.pdbx_seq_one_letter_code
_entity_poly.pdbx_strand_id
1 'polypeptide(L)'
;MSPIPALLRTAIDLKEALDNAAVHLTPIGTCRTKATEWRQEHDEDEKGEEDADTDSSPSENVEIQAMEALRKLQDDYTTTVASGTIEDLAFNLNITRSGCEYQGDLSAFTSTAGNAADAATGERLQRWYEAGAVSGYGDVKAQETKVDPAVRDAPEIPASEFTVSPTLLARVQELWIRAEPYKIHLYGPGGKFKAHRDTPETDLVGTFLLGLGDTSKTTEGGWRSSEGALEIKNSKSNRYSEQWTRHAAHLGAWVAFYPDVDHAVRELASGYRAHLDTPEVPANVALRGKIQQALAPLRSPYGILLQHHYAGTAELNGLDAALYAAAGQTGNGDVKLLPVLIRWTAEKYYNEYGGDIPAKYSADVFPMTQTHVDAVLAHIRAKQKKLKDVNSKDEEEKDEEGDDEEDEEVTIPGSKPKKLFVDLKGTDAEWITYHSSQSAEEPKSKSIRFYTPDFSGTAIAWQEDVQDAIEHTGNESRPHAEDSIYLSYAVVVLPMRGTRGRRLRQLKRERLRQPERR
;
A
#
# COMPACT_ATOMS: atom_id res chain seq x y z
N MET A 1 2.69 -19.95 -2.13
CA MET A 1 2.97 -18.82 -3.03
C MET A 1 4.24 -18.20 -2.54
N SER A 2 5.33 -18.46 -3.25
CA SER A 2 6.55 -17.71 -2.99
C SER A 2 6.23 -16.23 -3.24
N PRO A 3 6.57 -15.30 -2.33
CA PRO A 3 6.56 -13.86 -2.65
C PRO A 3 7.30 -13.65 -3.97
N ILE A 4 6.98 -12.56 -4.68
CA ILE A 4 7.82 -12.09 -5.79
C ILE A 4 9.24 -12.03 -5.23
N PRO A 5 10.17 -12.91 -5.65
CA PRO A 5 11.48 -12.94 -5.03
C PRO A 5 12.10 -11.55 -5.19
N ALA A 6 12.66 -11.00 -4.11
CA ALA A 6 13.40 -9.73 -4.15
C ALA A 6 14.56 -9.74 -5.18
N LEU A 7 14.92 -10.92 -5.69
CA LEU A 7 15.85 -11.06 -6.80
C LEU A 7 15.17 -10.95 -8.17
N LEU A 8 15.48 -9.85 -8.86
CA LEU A 8 15.70 -9.73 -10.32
C LEU A 8 14.53 -9.29 -11.22
N ARG A 9 13.75 -8.29 -10.83
CA ARG A 9 13.10 -7.40 -11.82
C ARG A 9 13.44 -5.96 -11.50
N THR A 10 13.86 -5.20 -12.50
CA THR A 10 14.03 -3.76 -12.34
C THR A 10 12.65 -3.12 -12.11
N ALA A 11 12.60 -1.99 -11.43
CA ALA A 11 11.36 -1.22 -11.34
C ALA A 11 10.78 -0.91 -12.74
N ILE A 12 11.65 -0.75 -13.74
CA ILE A 12 11.28 -0.55 -15.14
C ILE A 12 10.49 -1.75 -15.71
N ASP A 13 10.96 -2.99 -15.49
CA ASP A 13 10.25 -4.20 -15.94
C ASP A 13 8.86 -4.31 -15.27
N LEU A 14 8.76 -4.00 -13.97
CA LEU A 14 7.49 -4.02 -13.26
C LEU A 14 6.53 -2.93 -13.75
N LYS A 15 7.05 -1.72 -13.99
CA LYS A 15 6.30 -0.61 -14.58
C LYS A 15 5.72 -1.00 -15.94
N GLU A 16 6.56 -1.50 -16.84
CA GLU A 16 6.15 -1.95 -18.19
C GLU A 16 5.08 -3.04 -18.11
N ALA A 17 5.22 -3.98 -17.16
CA ALA A 17 4.22 -5.01 -16.94
C ALA A 17 2.89 -4.46 -16.39
N LEU A 18 2.93 -3.51 -15.45
CA LEU A 18 1.73 -2.88 -14.86
C LEU A 18 0.92 -2.11 -15.92
N ASP A 19 1.60 -1.28 -16.72
CA ASP A 19 1.00 -0.49 -17.81
C ASP A 19 0.25 -1.37 -18.83
N ASN A 20 0.69 -2.62 -18.97
CA ASN A 20 0.20 -3.55 -19.99
C ASN A 20 -0.62 -4.71 -19.41
N ALA A 21 -0.70 -4.84 -18.09
CA ALA A 21 -1.35 -5.96 -17.42
C ALA A 21 -2.85 -6.02 -17.73
N ALA A 22 -3.57 -4.91 -17.60
CA ALA A 22 -5.01 -4.91 -17.87
C ALA A 22 -5.36 -5.07 -19.37
N VAL A 23 -4.41 -4.78 -20.27
CA VAL A 23 -4.55 -5.02 -21.71
C VAL A 23 -4.41 -6.50 -22.00
N HIS A 24 -3.38 -7.15 -21.46
CA HIS A 24 -3.04 -8.51 -21.84
C HIS A 24 -3.60 -9.58 -20.90
N LEU A 25 -3.69 -9.36 -19.60
CA LEU A 25 -4.17 -10.38 -18.66
C LEU A 25 -5.69 -10.50 -18.69
N THR A 26 -6.17 -11.70 -18.34
CA THR A 26 -7.58 -12.00 -18.06
C THR A 26 -7.88 -11.71 -16.60
N PRO A 27 -8.97 -11.00 -16.26
CA PRO A 27 -9.33 -10.76 -14.88
C PRO A 27 -9.72 -12.07 -14.18
N ILE A 28 -9.46 -12.14 -12.89
CA ILE A 28 -9.83 -13.28 -12.01
C ILE A 28 -11.12 -13.01 -11.25
N GLY A 29 -11.59 -11.77 -11.27
CA GLY A 29 -12.74 -11.32 -10.50
C GLY A 29 -13.10 -9.87 -10.76
N THR A 30 -14.09 -9.40 -10.01
CA THR A 30 -14.54 -7.99 -10.04
C THR A 30 -14.68 -7.47 -8.62
N CYS A 31 -14.22 -6.25 -8.35
CA CYS A 31 -14.40 -5.55 -7.08
C CYS A 31 -15.80 -4.92 -7.01
N ARG A 32 -16.70 -5.55 -6.26
CA ARG A 32 -18.11 -5.10 -6.17
C ARG A 32 -18.24 -3.77 -5.46
N THR A 33 -17.55 -3.59 -4.33
CA THR A 33 -17.64 -2.36 -3.54
C THR A 33 -17.22 -1.15 -4.36
N LYS A 34 -16.11 -1.22 -5.11
CA LYS A 34 -15.68 -0.11 -5.97
C LYS A 34 -16.63 0.15 -7.14
N ALA A 35 -17.14 -0.91 -7.78
CA ALA A 35 -18.12 -0.74 -8.85
C ALA A 35 -19.41 -0.06 -8.36
N THR A 36 -19.85 -0.35 -7.12
CA THR A 36 -21.00 0.29 -6.49
C THR A 36 -20.71 1.73 -6.07
N GLU A 37 -19.58 1.99 -5.41
CA GLU A 37 -19.13 3.34 -5.02
C GLU A 37 -19.09 4.27 -6.23
N TRP A 38 -18.49 3.82 -7.34
CA TRP A 38 -18.37 4.62 -8.54
C TRP A 38 -19.72 4.92 -9.21
N ARG A 39 -20.65 3.96 -9.17
CA ARG A 39 -22.03 4.15 -9.63
C ARG A 39 -22.71 5.27 -8.83
N GLN A 40 -22.60 5.23 -7.51
CA GLN A 40 -23.18 6.24 -6.61
C GLN A 40 -22.58 7.64 -6.81
N GLU A 41 -21.29 7.72 -7.16
CA GLU A 41 -20.61 9.00 -7.42
C GLU A 41 -21.04 9.66 -8.73
N HIS A 42 -21.39 8.89 -9.76
CA HIS A 42 -21.57 9.41 -11.13
C HIS A 42 -23.02 9.37 -11.66
N ASP A 43 -23.90 8.56 -11.05
CA ASP A 43 -25.33 8.55 -11.38
C ASP A 43 -26.09 9.56 -10.52
N GLU A 44 -25.73 10.86 -10.64
CA GLU A 44 -26.34 11.94 -9.84
C GLU A 44 -27.85 12.15 -10.14
N ASP A 45 -28.29 11.76 -11.34
CA ASP A 45 -29.67 11.94 -11.83
C ASP A 45 -30.68 10.94 -11.24
N GLU A 46 -30.23 9.84 -10.61
CA GLU A 46 -31.10 8.85 -9.95
C GLU A 46 -31.29 9.11 -8.45
N LYS A 47 -30.80 10.23 -7.90
CA LYS A 47 -31.08 10.62 -6.49
C LYS A 47 -32.55 11.03 -6.24
N GLY A 48 -33.41 10.96 -7.27
CA GLY A 48 -34.84 11.19 -7.16
C GLY A 48 -35.55 9.95 -6.64
N GLU A 49 -35.96 9.98 -5.37
CA GLU A 49 -36.78 8.96 -4.69
C GLU A 49 -36.31 7.53 -4.97
N GLU A 50 -35.31 7.07 -4.21
CA GLU A 50 -34.96 5.65 -4.11
C GLU A 50 -36.24 4.84 -3.88
N ASP A 51 -36.79 4.26 -4.94
CA ASP A 51 -37.73 3.16 -4.83
C ASP A 51 -36.97 2.08 -4.04
N ALA A 52 -37.32 1.94 -2.76
CA ALA A 52 -36.72 1.03 -1.80
C ALA A 52 -36.84 -0.47 -2.19
N ASP A 53 -37.31 -0.73 -3.40
CA ASP A 53 -37.53 -2.03 -4.03
C ASP A 53 -36.45 -2.36 -5.09
N THR A 54 -35.26 -1.75 -5.02
CA THR A 54 -34.11 -2.30 -5.74
C THR A 54 -33.81 -3.69 -5.16
N ASP A 55 -34.26 -4.71 -5.90
CA ASP A 55 -34.35 -6.15 -5.62
C ASP A 55 -32.97 -6.80 -5.38
N SER A 56 -32.23 -6.25 -4.42
CA SER A 56 -30.93 -6.73 -3.97
C SER A 56 -31.15 -8.11 -3.39
N SER A 57 -30.43 -9.10 -3.94
CA SER A 57 -30.60 -10.46 -3.48
C SER A 57 -30.31 -10.54 -1.97
N PRO A 58 -31.01 -11.40 -1.19
CA PRO A 58 -30.72 -11.56 0.24
C PRO A 58 -29.24 -11.87 0.55
N SER A 59 -28.53 -12.48 -0.41
CA SER A 59 -27.08 -12.71 -0.32
C SER A 59 -26.24 -11.43 -0.43
N GLU A 60 -26.65 -10.46 -1.24
CA GLU A 60 -25.92 -9.20 -1.41
C GLU A 60 -26.02 -8.33 -0.17
N ASN A 61 -27.20 -8.28 0.47
CA ASN A 61 -27.38 -7.55 1.73
C ASN A 61 -26.46 -8.08 2.84
N VAL A 62 -26.27 -9.40 2.90
CA VAL A 62 -25.34 -10.03 3.85
C VAL A 62 -23.89 -9.65 3.57
N GLU A 63 -23.50 -9.55 2.30
CA GLU A 63 -22.15 -9.15 1.90
C GLU A 63 -21.88 -7.66 2.19
N ILE A 64 -22.87 -6.80 1.96
CA ILE A 64 -22.80 -5.37 2.29
C ILE A 64 -22.61 -5.19 3.80
N GLN A 65 -23.43 -5.85 4.62
CA GLN A 65 -23.31 -5.79 6.09
C GLN A 65 -21.94 -6.29 6.58
N ALA A 66 -21.40 -7.34 5.96
CA ALA A 66 -20.05 -7.82 6.27
C ALA A 66 -18.98 -6.78 5.93
N MET A 67 -19.10 -6.08 4.79
CA MET A 67 -18.17 -5.03 4.40
C MET A 67 -18.31 -3.76 5.25
N GLU A 68 -19.51 -3.38 5.65
CA GLU A 68 -19.73 -2.28 6.61
C GLU A 68 -19.12 -2.61 7.97
N ALA A 69 -19.25 -3.85 8.44
CA ALA A 69 -18.62 -4.29 9.68
C ALA A 69 -17.08 -4.25 9.58
N LEU A 70 -16.50 -4.69 8.46
CA LEU A 70 -15.06 -4.58 8.21
C LEU A 70 -14.61 -3.13 8.09
N ARG A 71 -15.36 -2.28 7.39
CA ARG A 71 -15.07 -0.84 7.27
C ARG A 71 -15.08 -0.16 8.63
N LYS A 72 -16.05 -0.48 9.48
CA LYS A 72 -16.07 0.03 10.86
C LYS A 72 -14.84 -0.42 11.65
N LEU A 73 -14.46 -1.70 11.55
CA LEU A 73 -13.22 -2.18 12.17
C LEU A 73 -11.99 -1.49 11.58
N GLN A 74 -11.99 -1.19 10.30
CA GLN A 74 -10.94 -0.39 9.68
C GLN A 74 -10.93 1.00 10.30
N ASP A 75 -12.03 1.75 10.28
CA ASP A 75 -12.14 3.09 10.86
C ASP A 75 -11.68 3.15 12.33
N ASP A 76 -12.04 2.14 13.13
CA ASP A 76 -11.71 1.99 14.54
C ASP A 76 -10.20 1.69 14.77
N TYR A 77 -9.54 0.98 13.85
CA TYR A 77 -8.17 0.45 14.03
C TYR A 77 -7.13 1.01 13.04
N THR A 78 -7.53 1.81 12.06
CA THR A 78 -6.67 2.34 10.98
C THR A 78 -6.62 3.84 11.01
N THR A 79 -6.68 4.41 12.20
CA THR A 79 -6.12 5.74 12.38
C THR A 79 -4.64 5.62 12.01
N THR A 80 -4.30 6.10 10.81
CA THR A 80 -2.97 5.97 10.22
C THR A 80 -1.91 6.72 11.02
N VAL A 81 -2.37 7.66 11.85
CA VAL A 81 -1.55 8.49 12.71
C VAL A 81 -2.24 8.63 14.07
N ALA A 82 -1.60 8.21 15.15
CA ALA A 82 -2.01 8.62 16.50
C ALA A 82 -0.94 9.53 17.09
N SER A 83 -1.36 10.51 17.89
CA SER A 83 -0.43 11.46 18.52
C SER A 83 -1.00 11.94 19.85
N GLY A 84 -0.11 12.41 20.71
CA GLY A 84 -0.49 12.96 22.01
C GLY A 84 0.70 13.49 22.77
N THR A 85 0.48 13.70 24.07
CA THR A 85 1.52 14.09 25.03
C THR A 85 1.41 13.20 26.25
N ILE A 86 2.54 12.72 26.76
CA ILE A 86 2.63 11.99 28.04
C ILE A 86 3.04 13.00 29.11
N GLU A 87 2.06 13.62 29.77
CA GLU A 87 2.28 14.76 30.69
C GLU A 87 3.15 14.40 31.90
N ASP A 88 3.05 13.17 32.40
CA ASP A 88 3.78 12.65 33.55
C ASP A 88 5.01 11.82 33.16
N LEU A 89 5.47 11.97 31.91
CA LEU A 89 6.59 11.19 31.43
C LEU A 89 7.87 11.58 32.17
N ALA A 90 8.42 10.60 32.89
CA ALA A 90 9.76 10.63 33.43
C ALA A 90 10.47 9.31 33.09
N PHE A 91 11.62 9.39 32.42
CA PHE A 91 12.41 8.20 32.09
C PHE A 91 13.90 8.51 32.08
N ASN A 92 14.70 7.49 32.39
CA ASN A 92 16.15 7.59 32.29
C ASN A 92 16.59 7.33 30.85
N LEU A 93 17.43 8.21 30.31
CA LEU A 93 18.11 8.05 29.04
C LEU A 93 19.62 8.00 29.28
N ASN A 94 20.26 7.00 28.72
CA ASN A 94 21.71 6.83 28.74
C ASN A 94 22.25 6.75 27.31
N ILE A 95 23.02 7.73 26.87
CA ILE A 95 23.73 7.79 25.59
C ILE A 95 25.21 7.60 25.87
N THR A 96 25.82 6.64 25.19
CA THR A 96 27.23 6.23 25.35
C THR A 96 28.15 6.71 24.23
N ARG A 97 27.58 7.36 23.20
CA ARG A 97 28.30 7.87 22.05
C ARG A 97 29.27 8.99 22.43
N SER A 98 30.51 8.89 21.94
CA SER A 98 31.55 9.86 22.28
C SER A 98 31.26 11.27 21.74
N GLY A 99 31.36 12.28 22.59
CA GLY A 99 31.08 13.67 22.26
C GLY A 99 29.64 14.10 22.52
N CYS A 100 28.72 13.15 22.74
CA CYS A 100 27.33 13.42 23.12
C CYS A 100 26.83 12.53 24.26
N GLU A 101 27.74 12.09 25.13
CA GLU A 101 27.42 11.27 26.30
C GLU A 101 26.37 11.98 27.17
N TYR A 102 25.37 11.21 27.60
CA TYR A 102 24.31 11.71 28.46
C TYR A 102 23.84 10.60 29.38
N GLN A 103 23.72 10.89 30.67
CA GLN A 103 23.08 9.99 31.62
C GLN A 103 22.22 10.83 32.56
N GLY A 104 20.91 10.68 32.46
CA GLY A 104 20.00 11.49 33.26
C GLY A 104 18.54 11.18 33.00
N ASP A 105 17.70 11.75 33.86
CA ASP A 105 16.27 11.65 33.73
C ASP A 105 15.74 12.79 32.86
N LEU A 106 14.90 12.43 31.90
CA LEU A 106 14.11 13.36 31.12
C LEU A 106 12.70 13.39 31.69
N SER A 107 12.19 14.59 32.02
CA SER A 107 10.84 14.79 32.56
C SER A 107 10.08 15.87 31.78
N ALA A 108 8.87 15.55 31.31
CA ALA A 108 8.02 16.48 30.55
C ALA A 108 7.48 17.66 31.38
N PHE A 109 7.49 17.57 32.71
CA PHE A 109 6.71 18.44 33.60
C PHE A 109 7.35 19.80 33.95
N THR A 110 8.43 20.22 33.29
CA THR A 110 9.11 21.49 33.66
C THR A 110 8.64 22.72 32.87
N SER A 111 7.38 22.78 32.41
CA SER A 111 6.85 23.94 31.65
C SER A 111 6.80 25.25 32.45
N THR A 112 7.00 25.21 33.77
CA THR A 112 7.18 26.39 34.61
C THR A 112 8.64 26.81 34.80
N ALA A 113 9.59 25.99 34.34
CA ALA A 113 11.01 26.32 34.35
C ALA A 113 11.28 27.22 33.14
N GLY A 114 11.42 28.53 33.37
CA GLY A 114 11.67 29.52 32.32
C GLY A 114 12.98 29.30 31.55
N ASN A 115 13.42 30.34 30.81
CA ASN A 115 14.54 30.37 29.84
C ASN A 115 15.78 29.50 30.13
N ALA A 116 16.11 29.19 31.38
CA ALA A 116 17.24 28.33 31.75
C ALA A 116 17.04 26.85 31.36
N ALA A 117 15.84 26.28 31.47
CA ALA A 117 15.58 24.89 31.09
C ALA A 117 15.63 24.71 29.56
N ASP A 118 15.15 25.72 28.83
CA ASP A 118 15.25 25.79 27.37
C ASP A 118 16.70 25.89 26.91
N ALA A 119 17.52 26.71 27.59
CA ALA A 119 18.95 26.81 27.31
C ALA A 119 19.69 25.47 27.53
N ALA A 120 19.44 24.80 28.65
CA ALA A 120 20.05 23.50 28.95
C ALA A 120 19.62 22.42 27.93
N THR A 121 18.37 22.46 27.48
CA THR A 121 17.88 21.59 26.39
C THR A 121 18.57 21.92 25.08
N GLY A 122 18.69 23.20 24.73
CA GLY A 122 19.40 23.65 23.52
C GLY A 122 20.85 23.21 23.46
N GLU A 123 21.62 23.43 24.54
CA GLU A 123 23.02 22.99 24.63
C GLU A 123 23.17 21.47 24.50
N ARG A 124 22.26 20.70 25.12
CA ARG A 124 22.25 19.24 25.02
C ARG A 124 21.97 18.78 23.60
N LEU A 125 20.91 19.28 22.97
CA LEU A 125 20.51 18.90 21.61
C LEU A 125 21.57 19.30 20.57
N GLN A 126 22.18 20.47 20.74
CA GLN A 126 23.29 20.91 19.88
C GLN A 126 24.46 19.93 19.96
N ARG A 127 24.88 19.56 21.17
CA ARG A 127 25.97 18.59 21.37
C ARG A 127 25.65 17.24 20.74
N TRP A 128 24.42 16.76 20.90
CA TRP A 128 23.97 15.52 20.26
C TRP A 128 24.06 15.61 18.74
N TYR A 129 23.55 16.69 18.16
CA TYR A 129 23.61 16.94 16.71
C TYR A 129 25.03 16.95 16.17
N GLU A 130 25.94 17.71 16.79
CA GLU A 130 27.34 17.84 16.35
C GLU A 130 28.13 16.53 16.41
N ALA A 131 27.79 15.63 17.33
CA ALA A 131 28.46 14.34 17.49
C ALA A 131 27.74 13.17 16.80
N GLY A 132 26.51 13.37 16.31
CA GLY A 132 25.68 12.33 15.69
C GLY A 132 26.35 11.69 14.46
N ALA A 133 26.04 10.43 14.19
CA ALA A 133 26.46 9.77 12.96
C ALA A 133 25.67 10.35 11.77
N VAL A 134 26.27 10.38 10.59
CA VAL A 134 25.52 10.72 9.38
C VAL A 134 24.44 9.65 9.15
N SER A 135 23.16 10.05 9.09
CA SER A 135 22.07 9.13 8.78
C SER A 135 21.91 9.01 7.27
N GLY A 136 21.91 7.78 6.78
CA GLY A 136 21.56 7.48 5.40
C GLY A 136 20.05 7.35 5.20
N TYR A 137 19.64 7.17 3.95
CA TYR A 137 18.31 6.71 3.59
C TYR A 137 18.42 5.49 2.67
N GLY A 138 17.43 4.60 2.71
CA GLY A 138 17.38 3.45 1.83
C GLY A 138 17.10 3.89 0.40
N ASP A 139 18.04 3.68 -0.52
CA ASP A 139 17.78 3.74 -1.95
C ASP A 139 17.26 2.37 -2.38
N VAL A 140 15.95 2.27 -2.54
CA VAL A 140 15.27 1.04 -2.91
C VAL A 140 15.60 0.61 -4.35
N LYS A 141 15.99 1.54 -5.25
CA LYS A 141 16.41 1.19 -6.62
C LYS A 141 17.76 0.47 -6.62
N ALA A 142 18.71 0.96 -5.82
CA ALA A 142 20.04 0.38 -5.68
C ALA A 142 20.11 -0.72 -4.61
N GLN A 143 19.08 -0.85 -3.76
CA GLN A 143 19.06 -1.71 -2.57
C GLN A 143 20.26 -1.43 -1.65
N GLU A 144 20.60 -0.16 -1.49
CA GLU A 144 21.73 0.30 -0.68
C GLU A 144 21.37 1.52 0.15
N THR A 145 22.13 1.79 1.21
CA THR A 145 21.98 3.01 1.99
C THR A 145 22.77 4.14 1.34
N LYS A 146 22.11 5.24 0.99
CA LYS A 146 22.74 6.44 0.42
C LYS A 146 22.75 7.59 1.40
N VAL A 147 23.69 8.51 1.17
CA VAL A 147 23.84 9.76 1.91
C VAL A 147 23.77 10.91 0.91
N ASP A 148 22.69 11.68 0.99
CA ASP A 148 22.48 12.90 0.19
C ASP A 148 21.82 13.97 1.08
N PRO A 149 22.58 15.01 1.49
CA PRO A 149 22.05 16.12 2.29
C PRO A 149 20.87 16.87 1.64
N ALA A 150 20.72 16.79 0.31
CA ALA A 150 19.56 17.38 -0.37
C ALA A 150 18.28 16.56 -0.17
N VAL A 151 18.38 15.29 0.23
CA VAL A 151 17.26 14.39 0.55
C VAL A 151 17.03 14.31 2.06
N ARG A 152 18.11 14.08 2.80
CA ARG A 152 18.12 13.91 4.24
C ARG A 152 19.35 14.57 4.83
N ASP A 153 19.13 15.54 5.71
CA ASP A 153 20.18 16.16 6.51
C ASP A 153 19.78 16.03 7.98
N ALA A 154 20.15 14.90 8.56
CA ALA A 154 19.78 14.51 9.91
C ALA A 154 20.82 13.55 10.47
N PRO A 155 21.61 13.93 11.48
CA PRO A 155 22.42 12.98 12.21
C PRO A 155 21.57 11.99 13.01
N GLU A 156 22.16 10.87 13.42
CA GLU A 156 21.52 9.87 14.26
C GLU A 156 22.43 9.29 15.35
N ILE A 157 21.80 8.74 16.39
CA ILE A 157 22.45 7.90 17.40
C ILE A 157 21.79 6.51 17.31
N PRO A 158 22.52 5.44 16.94
CA PRO A 158 21.97 4.10 16.77
C PRO A 158 21.59 3.45 18.11
N ALA A 159 20.64 2.51 18.11
CA ALA A 159 20.20 1.75 19.30
C ALA A 159 21.34 1.11 20.10
N SER A 160 22.45 0.73 19.45
CA SER A 160 23.61 0.18 20.13
C SER A 160 24.32 1.17 21.07
N GLU A 161 24.06 2.46 20.91
CA GLU A 161 24.76 3.54 21.61
C GLU A 161 23.88 4.25 22.64
N PHE A 162 22.62 3.81 22.83
CA PHE A 162 21.78 4.34 23.90
C PHE A 162 20.86 3.29 24.52
N THR A 163 20.38 3.57 25.73
CA THR A 163 19.36 2.76 26.40
C THR A 163 18.33 3.67 27.05
N VAL A 164 17.07 3.22 27.08
CA VAL A 164 15.97 3.87 27.81
C VAL A 164 15.49 2.99 28.94
N SER A 165 14.97 3.59 30.01
CA SER A 165 14.41 2.82 31.12
C SER A 165 13.19 1.98 30.69
N PRO A 166 12.98 0.79 31.28
CA PRO A 166 11.80 -0.06 31.00
C PRO A 166 10.46 0.63 31.23
N THR A 167 10.41 1.62 32.14
CA THR A 167 9.22 2.42 32.42
C THR A 167 8.69 3.13 31.18
N LEU A 168 9.58 3.67 30.32
CA LEU A 168 9.17 4.30 29.07
C LEU A 168 8.50 3.28 28.15
N LEU A 169 9.12 2.11 27.98
CA LEU A 169 8.59 1.07 27.08
C LEU A 169 7.23 0.55 27.56
N ALA A 170 7.04 0.41 28.87
CA ALA A 170 5.74 0.07 29.45
C ALA A 170 4.68 1.14 29.15
N ARG A 171 5.04 2.43 29.24
CA ARG A 171 4.12 3.54 28.89
C ARG A 171 3.77 3.58 27.41
N VAL A 172 4.75 3.38 26.52
CA VAL A 172 4.50 3.29 25.07
C VAL A 172 3.56 2.12 24.77
N GLN A 173 3.76 0.98 25.44
CA GLN A 173 2.90 -0.20 25.32
C GLN A 173 1.46 0.03 25.79
N GLU A 174 1.24 0.87 26.80
CA GLU A 174 -0.11 1.26 27.26
C GLU A 174 -0.85 2.16 26.26
N LEU A 175 -0.11 3.03 25.56
CA LEU A 175 -0.68 4.00 24.62
C LEU A 175 -1.01 3.39 23.27
N TRP A 176 -0.14 2.51 22.80
CA TRP A 176 -0.27 1.89 21.49
C TRP A 176 0.02 0.40 21.60
N ILE A 177 1.29 0.01 21.66
CA ILE A 177 1.77 -1.37 21.49
C ILE A 177 3.22 -1.48 21.95
N ARG A 178 3.72 -2.72 22.05
CA ARG A 178 5.13 -2.99 22.33
C ARG A 178 6.00 -2.34 21.27
N ALA A 179 6.97 -1.55 21.73
CA ALA A 179 7.96 -0.89 20.89
C ALA A 179 9.38 -1.18 21.40
N GLU A 180 10.36 -1.17 20.51
CA GLU A 180 11.77 -1.38 20.84
C GLU A 180 12.60 -0.14 20.46
N PRO A 181 13.56 0.34 21.27
CA PRO A 181 14.39 1.48 20.85
C PRO A 181 15.21 1.16 19.60
N TYR A 182 15.13 2.02 18.57
CA TYR A 182 15.85 1.80 17.31
C TYR A 182 16.91 2.86 17.02
N LYS A 183 16.56 4.14 17.06
CA LYS A 183 17.51 5.24 16.79
C LYS A 183 16.99 6.56 17.36
N ILE A 184 17.91 7.48 17.60
CA ILE A 184 17.58 8.88 17.89
C ILE A 184 17.91 9.70 16.66
N HIS A 185 16.90 10.33 16.05
CA HIS A 185 17.09 11.26 14.95
C HIS A 185 17.27 12.68 15.45
N LEU A 186 18.23 13.39 14.85
CA LEU A 186 18.65 14.73 15.23
C LEU A 186 18.53 15.66 14.03
N TYR A 187 17.96 16.84 14.23
CA TYR A 187 17.88 17.87 13.21
C TYR A 187 18.41 19.19 13.78
N GLY A 188 19.18 19.91 12.98
CA GLY A 188 19.74 21.22 13.29
C GLY A 188 19.41 22.21 12.16
N PRO A 189 20.01 23.41 12.13
CA PRO A 189 19.76 24.39 11.07
C PRO A 189 20.03 23.82 9.66
N GLY A 190 19.06 23.93 8.76
CA GLY A 190 19.07 23.34 7.40
C GLY A 190 18.62 21.87 7.37
N GLY A 191 18.53 21.22 8.53
CA GLY A 191 18.17 19.82 8.65
C GLY A 191 16.75 19.55 8.18
N LYS A 192 16.56 18.48 7.41
CA LYS A 192 15.28 18.09 6.81
C LYS A 192 15.25 16.62 6.43
N PHE A 193 14.05 16.14 6.14
CA PHE A 193 13.84 14.87 5.44
C PHE A 193 12.69 15.05 4.46
N LYS A 194 12.94 14.86 3.16
CA LYS A 194 11.90 14.92 2.13
C LYS A 194 10.74 13.96 2.42
N ALA A 195 9.60 14.26 1.83
CA ALA A 195 8.42 13.39 1.89
C ALA A 195 8.77 11.99 1.38
N HIS A 196 8.48 10.98 2.19
CA HIS A 196 8.74 9.58 1.90
C HIS A 196 7.77 8.69 2.68
N ARG A 197 7.86 7.39 2.41
CA ARG A 197 7.32 6.30 3.23
C ARG A 197 8.49 5.54 3.83
N ASP A 198 8.30 4.96 4.99
CA ASP A 198 9.31 4.11 5.60
C ASP A 198 9.54 2.88 4.73
N THR A 199 10.80 2.45 4.65
CA THR A 199 11.13 1.23 3.92
C THR A 199 10.49 0.05 4.66
N PRO A 200 9.73 -0.83 3.97
CA PRO A 200 9.17 -2.00 4.62
C PRO A 200 10.28 -2.90 5.19
N GLU A 201 10.24 -3.17 6.49
CA GLU A 201 11.11 -4.12 7.18
C GLU A 201 10.30 -5.30 7.72
N THR A 202 10.93 -6.48 7.83
CA THR A 202 10.30 -7.66 8.45
C THR A 202 9.92 -7.34 9.89
N ASP A 203 8.70 -7.73 10.27
CA ASP A 203 8.08 -7.46 11.57
C ASP A 203 7.79 -5.98 11.90
N LEU A 204 8.23 -5.02 11.06
CA LEU A 204 7.87 -3.61 11.22
C LEU A 204 6.40 -3.39 10.84
N VAL A 205 5.60 -3.03 11.83
CA VAL A 205 4.20 -2.68 11.62
C VAL A 205 3.94 -1.18 11.75
N GLY A 206 4.81 -0.42 12.41
CA GLY A 206 4.62 1.00 12.66
C GLY A 206 5.86 1.66 13.22
N THR A 207 5.92 2.98 13.06
CA THR A 207 6.97 3.86 13.56
C THR A 207 6.39 4.64 14.73
N PHE A 208 7.02 4.56 15.91
CA PHE A 208 6.66 5.38 17.06
C PHE A 208 7.76 6.36 17.43
N LEU A 209 7.45 7.64 17.30
CA LEU A 209 8.34 8.76 17.55
C LEU A 209 7.99 9.45 18.88
N LEU A 210 8.97 9.52 19.76
CA LEU A 210 8.90 10.28 21.01
C LEU A 210 9.82 11.49 20.94
N GLY A 211 9.27 12.68 21.15
CA GLY A 211 10.05 13.91 21.26
C GLY A 211 10.98 13.88 22.48
N LEU A 212 12.27 14.15 22.24
CA LEU A 212 13.30 14.28 23.28
C LEU A 212 13.67 15.74 23.57
N GLY A 213 13.14 16.67 22.76
CA GLY A 213 13.38 18.10 22.86
C GLY A 213 13.27 18.78 21.49
N ASP A 214 12.78 20.02 21.52
CA ASP A 214 12.60 20.87 20.33
C ASP A 214 12.91 22.32 20.73
N THR A 215 13.98 22.90 20.18
CA THR A 215 14.35 24.31 20.37
C THR A 215 14.13 25.14 19.11
N SER A 216 13.37 24.60 18.15
CA SER A 216 12.94 25.37 16.97
C SER A 216 12.14 26.60 17.39
N LYS A 217 12.41 27.73 16.74
CA LYS A 217 11.65 28.95 17.03
C LYS A 217 10.23 28.79 16.48
N THR A 218 9.24 29.12 17.30
CA THR A 218 7.90 29.39 16.80
C THR A 218 7.90 30.77 16.15
N THR A 219 7.48 30.88 14.89
CA THR A 219 7.19 32.19 14.29
C THR A 219 6.16 32.94 15.16
N GLU A 220 6.34 34.25 15.30
CA GLU A 220 5.48 35.13 16.13
C GLU A 220 3.99 34.86 15.87
N GLY A 221 3.27 34.34 16.88
CA GLY A 221 1.86 33.95 16.74
C GLY A 221 1.35 32.87 17.69
N GLY A 222 2.20 32.24 18.50
CA GLY A 222 1.77 31.38 19.62
C GLY A 222 1.13 30.03 19.23
N TRP A 223 1.07 29.69 17.93
CA TRP A 223 0.62 28.39 17.47
C TRP A 223 1.80 27.65 16.80
N ARG A 224 2.26 26.58 17.46
CA ARG A 224 3.17 25.48 17.01
C ARG A 224 4.12 25.79 15.83
N SER A 225 5.43 25.66 16.05
CA SER A 225 6.46 25.92 15.04
C SER A 225 6.14 25.26 13.70
N SER A 226 6.14 26.06 12.63
CA SER A 226 5.97 25.60 11.25
C SER A 226 7.28 25.07 10.66
N GLU A 227 8.41 25.40 11.29
CA GLU A 227 9.75 25.00 10.88
C GLU A 227 10.16 23.69 11.56
N GLY A 228 10.84 22.80 10.83
CA GLY A 228 11.33 21.55 11.41
C GLY A 228 10.25 20.55 11.86
N ALA A 229 8.96 20.85 11.66
CA ALA A 229 7.86 20.00 12.06
C ALA A 229 7.89 18.67 11.30
N LEU A 230 7.56 17.59 12.01
CA LEU A 230 7.17 16.35 11.34
C LEU A 230 5.79 16.57 10.74
N GLU A 231 5.70 16.46 9.42
CA GLU A 231 4.46 16.52 8.67
C GLU A 231 4.05 15.11 8.28
N ILE A 232 2.85 14.71 8.65
CA ILE A 232 2.29 13.41 8.29
C ILE A 232 0.98 13.62 7.53
N LYS A 233 0.88 13.01 6.35
CA LYS A 233 -0.31 13.09 5.50
C LYS A 233 -1.46 12.33 6.15
N ASN A 234 -2.58 13.01 6.39
CA ASN A 234 -3.76 12.37 6.94
C ASN A 234 -4.51 11.62 5.83
N SER A 235 -4.54 10.29 5.90
CA SER A 235 -5.25 9.47 4.91
C SER A 235 -6.77 9.67 4.92
N LYS A 236 -7.34 10.27 5.97
CA LYS A 236 -8.79 10.55 6.08
C LYS A 236 -9.20 11.89 5.47
N SER A 237 -8.27 12.72 4.96
CA SER A 237 -8.66 13.96 4.28
C SER A 237 -9.22 13.64 2.90
N ASN A 238 -10.36 14.25 2.56
CA ASN A 238 -11.00 14.09 1.26
C ASN A 238 -9.99 14.44 0.12
N ARG A 239 -10.10 13.78 -1.05
CA ARG A 239 -9.22 13.91 -2.23
C ARG A 239 -8.86 15.35 -2.61
N TYR A 240 -9.70 16.31 -2.24
CA TYR A 240 -9.57 17.72 -2.62
C TYR A 240 -8.76 18.58 -1.64
N SER A 241 -8.28 18.04 -0.51
CA SER A 241 -7.34 18.77 0.34
C SER A 241 -6.24 17.85 0.89
N GLU A 242 -5.00 18.08 0.46
CA GLU A 242 -3.83 17.46 1.08
C GLU A 242 -3.65 18.01 2.49
N GLN A 243 -4.24 17.34 3.48
CA GLN A 243 -4.13 17.77 4.86
C GLN A 243 -2.93 17.09 5.52
N TRP A 244 -1.85 17.85 5.64
CA TRP A 244 -0.69 17.49 6.44
C TRP A 244 -0.94 17.88 7.91
N THR A 245 -0.77 16.93 8.82
CA THR A 245 -0.77 17.18 10.26
C THR A 245 0.64 17.45 10.75
N ARG A 246 0.81 18.43 11.63
CA ARG A 246 2.12 18.85 12.16
C ARG A 246 2.30 18.39 13.60
N HIS A 247 3.42 17.71 13.83
CA HIS A 247 3.78 17.14 15.13
C HIS A 247 5.08 17.75 15.63
N ALA A 248 5.07 18.19 16.89
CA ALA A 248 6.23 18.76 17.57
C ALA A 248 7.10 17.66 18.20
N ALA A 249 8.36 17.96 18.53
CA ALA A 249 9.26 17.04 19.25
C ALA A 249 9.55 17.48 20.69
N HIS A 250 8.66 18.28 21.29
CA HIS A 250 8.83 18.64 22.70
C HIS A 250 8.82 17.38 23.56
N LEU A 251 9.49 17.44 24.70
CA LEU A 251 9.61 16.27 25.57
C LEU A 251 8.23 15.74 25.98
N GLY A 252 8.00 14.45 25.75
CA GLY A 252 6.72 13.79 26.03
C GLY A 252 5.69 13.90 24.91
N ALA A 253 5.90 14.75 23.89
CA ALA A 253 5.16 14.68 22.64
C ALA A 253 5.43 13.33 22.00
N TRP A 254 4.41 12.66 21.51
CA TRP A 254 4.58 11.46 20.74
C TRP A 254 3.66 11.47 19.53
N VAL A 255 4.11 10.79 18.50
CA VAL A 255 3.37 10.52 17.29
C VAL A 255 3.80 9.17 16.78
N ALA A 256 2.86 8.42 16.25
CA ALA A 256 3.16 7.15 15.67
C ALA A 256 2.24 6.91 14.48
N PHE A 257 2.73 6.15 13.52
CA PHE A 257 2.10 5.98 12.20
C PHE A 257 2.58 4.70 11.52
N TYR A 258 1.81 4.21 10.55
CA TYR A 258 2.20 3.02 9.77
C TYR A 258 3.30 3.36 8.74
N PRO A 259 4.15 2.39 8.34
CA PRO A 259 5.30 2.66 7.47
C PRO A 259 4.93 3.20 6.10
N ASP A 260 3.74 2.88 5.60
CA ASP A 260 3.23 3.31 4.30
C ASP A 260 2.58 4.70 4.32
N VAL A 261 2.57 5.39 5.47
CA VAL A 261 2.04 6.74 5.59
C VAL A 261 3.08 7.75 5.11
N ASP A 262 2.69 8.58 4.14
CA ASP A 262 3.56 9.66 3.63
C ASP A 262 3.88 10.65 4.77
N HIS A 263 5.16 10.85 5.02
CA HIS A 263 5.63 11.77 6.05
C HIS A 263 6.93 12.48 5.64
N ALA A 264 7.16 13.66 6.21
CA ALA A 264 8.32 14.51 5.93
C ALA A 264 8.76 15.23 7.20
N VAL A 265 10.02 15.66 7.25
CA VAL A 265 10.49 16.64 8.23
C VAL A 265 10.84 17.91 7.48
N ARG A 266 10.09 18.99 7.75
CA ARG A 266 10.37 20.29 7.13
C ARG A 266 11.76 20.77 7.47
N GLU A 267 12.30 21.61 6.60
CA GLU A 267 13.57 22.26 6.88
C GLU A 267 13.48 23.10 8.14
N LEU A 268 14.44 22.89 9.04
CA LEU A 268 14.57 23.59 10.29
C LEU A 268 15.45 24.83 10.08
N ALA A 269 14.90 26.04 10.18
CA ALA A 269 15.71 27.25 9.92
C ALA A 269 16.65 27.60 11.09
N SER A 270 16.24 27.27 12.32
CA SER A 270 17.05 27.49 13.53
C SER A 270 16.69 26.54 14.66
N GLY A 271 17.60 26.36 15.61
CA GLY A 271 17.40 25.47 16.76
C GLY A 271 17.78 24.02 16.45
N TYR A 272 17.44 23.13 17.37
CA TYR A 272 17.73 21.70 17.30
C TYR A 272 16.53 20.88 17.75
N ARG A 273 16.40 19.68 17.20
CA ARG A 273 15.28 18.77 17.42
C ARG A 273 15.76 17.34 17.54
N ALA A 274 15.21 16.59 18.48
CA ALA A 274 15.51 15.17 18.65
C ALA A 274 14.26 14.32 18.85
N HIS A 275 14.22 13.14 18.21
CA HIS A 275 13.18 12.14 18.38
C HIS A 275 13.77 10.76 18.60
N LEU A 276 13.19 9.99 19.51
CA LEU A 276 13.43 8.56 19.65
C LEU A 276 12.45 7.79 18.76
N ASP A 277 12.99 6.94 17.90
CA ASP A 277 12.25 6.01 17.04
C ASP A 277 12.19 4.61 17.66
N THR A 278 11.01 3.99 17.63
CA THR A 278 10.74 2.65 18.12
C THR A 278 9.82 1.87 17.16
N PRO A 279 10.22 0.70 16.61
CA PRO A 279 9.40 -0.10 15.72
C PRO A 279 8.51 -1.10 16.47
N GLU A 280 7.44 -1.53 15.82
CA GLU A 280 6.36 -2.38 16.35
C GLU A 280 6.61 -3.91 16.29
N VAL A 281 5.85 -4.70 17.09
CA VAL A 281 5.71 -6.19 17.03
C VAL A 281 4.20 -6.59 17.09
N PRO A 282 3.71 -7.62 16.35
CA PRO A 282 2.29 -7.74 15.96
C PRO A 282 1.25 -8.20 17.03
N ALA A 283 -0.01 -8.15 16.55
CA ALA A 283 -1.22 -7.63 17.20
C ALA A 283 -2.11 -8.52 18.09
N ASN A 284 -2.97 -7.78 18.79
CA ASN A 284 -4.08 -8.08 19.72
C ASN A 284 -5.06 -9.20 19.27
N VAL A 285 -5.17 -10.25 20.10
CA VAL A 285 -6.06 -11.42 19.92
C VAL A 285 -7.54 -11.01 19.75
N ALA A 286 -7.99 -9.92 20.36
CA ALA A 286 -9.39 -9.49 20.31
C ALA A 286 -9.82 -8.97 18.93
N LEU A 287 -8.93 -8.30 18.19
CA LEU A 287 -9.21 -7.78 16.85
C LEU A 287 -9.49 -8.93 15.88
N ARG A 288 -8.71 -10.01 15.95
CA ARG A 288 -8.89 -11.19 15.09
C ARG A 288 -10.28 -11.82 15.24
N GLY A 289 -10.79 -11.91 16.48
CA GLY A 289 -12.13 -12.42 16.74
C GLY A 289 -13.23 -11.56 16.09
N LYS A 290 -13.11 -10.23 16.16
CA LYS A 290 -14.04 -9.30 15.51
C LYS A 290 -14.01 -9.42 13.98
N ILE A 291 -12.81 -9.50 13.39
CA ILE A 291 -12.66 -9.71 11.95
C ILE A 291 -13.27 -11.03 11.52
N GLN A 292 -12.99 -12.13 12.24
CA GLN A 292 -13.56 -13.44 11.95
C GLN A 292 -15.10 -13.40 11.95
N GLN A 293 -15.71 -12.69 12.91
CA GLN A 293 -17.15 -12.50 12.97
C GLN A 293 -17.69 -11.75 11.75
N ALA A 294 -17.00 -10.70 11.29
CA ALA A 294 -17.38 -9.95 10.10
C ALA A 294 -17.25 -10.79 8.80
N LEU A 295 -16.27 -11.70 8.74
CA LEU A 295 -16.04 -12.58 7.59
C LEU A 295 -16.98 -13.79 7.53
N ALA A 296 -17.51 -14.23 8.66
CA ALA A 296 -18.31 -15.46 8.77
C ALA A 296 -19.46 -15.58 7.74
N PRO A 297 -20.19 -14.51 7.38
CA PRO A 297 -21.29 -14.60 6.42
C PRO A 297 -20.87 -14.76 4.96
N LEU A 298 -19.60 -14.47 4.62
CA LEU A 298 -19.13 -14.47 3.24
C LEU A 298 -19.01 -15.88 2.66
N ARG A 299 -19.53 -16.07 1.44
CA ARG A 299 -19.46 -17.34 0.73
C ARG A 299 -18.28 -17.36 -0.24
N SER A 300 -17.38 -18.31 -0.01
CA SER A 300 -16.26 -18.60 -0.91
C SER A 300 -16.74 -19.08 -2.29
N PRO A 301 -16.10 -18.67 -3.41
CA PRO A 301 -14.89 -17.84 -3.46
C PRO A 301 -15.16 -16.35 -3.24
N TYR A 302 -14.29 -15.70 -2.47
CA TYR A 302 -14.26 -14.24 -2.36
C TYR A 302 -12.82 -13.74 -2.19
N GLY A 303 -12.60 -12.47 -2.49
CA GLY A 303 -11.35 -11.76 -2.24
C GLY A 303 -11.59 -10.48 -1.44
N ILE A 304 -10.70 -10.15 -0.52
CA ILE A 304 -10.71 -8.87 0.19
C ILE A 304 -9.40 -8.18 -0.12
N LEU A 305 -9.49 -7.00 -0.71
CA LEU A 305 -8.34 -6.15 -1.00
C LEU A 305 -7.80 -5.61 0.32
N LEU A 306 -6.49 -5.71 0.48
CA LEU A 306 -5.74 -5.28 1.66
C LEU A 306 -5.47 -3.79 1.61
N GLN A 307 -5.49 -3.15 2.78
CA GLN A 307 -5.35 -1.71 2.86
C GLN A 307 -3.94 -1.23 2.53
N HIS A 308 -2.93 -1.90 3.09
CA HIS A 308 -1.55 -1.45 2.95
C HIS A 308 -0.98 -1.97 1.63
N HIS A 309 0.06 -1.28 1.15
CA HIS A 309 0.79 -1.69 -0.04
C HIS A 309 2.12 -2.32 0.35
N TYR A 310 2.51 -3.38 -0.35
CA TYR A 310 3.67 -4.18 0.02
C TYR A 310 4.71 -4.17 -1.10
N ALA A 311 5.96 -3.89 -0.73
CA ALA A 311 7.12 -3.89 -1.62
C ALA A 311 7.70 -5.31 -1.78
N GLY A 312 6.92 -6.23 -2.33
CA GLY A 312 7.37 -7.59 -2.67
C GLY A 312 7.57 -8.56 -1.51
N THR A 313 7.43 -8.13 -0.26
CA THR A 313 7.43 -9.04 0.91
C THR A 313 6.07 -9.75 1.03
N ALA A 314 6.07 -10.99 1.55
CA ALA A 314 4.84 -11.74 1.85
C ALA A 314 4.32 -11.51 3.28
N GLU A 315 5.03 -10.69 4.06
CA GLU A 315 4.71 -10.43 5.45
C GLU A 315 3.72 -9.28 5.51
N LEU A 316 2.50 -9.61 5.92
CA LEU A 316 1.46 -8.63 6.16
C LEU A 316 1.67 -7.99 7.51
N ASN A 317 1.28 -6.72 7.64
CA ASN A 317 1.36 -5.98 8.89
C ASN A 317 -0.04 -5.54 9.37
N GLY A 318 -0.11 -5.09 10.63
CA GLY A 318 -1.28 -4.43 11.20
C GLY A 318 -2.61 -5.16 11.00
N LEU A 319 -3.59 -4.42 10.47
CA LEU A 319 -4.94 -4.93 10.20
C LEU A 319 -4.95 -6.03 9.12
N ASP A 320 -4.10 -5.94 8.11
CA ASP A 320 -4.03 -6.90 7.00
C ASP A 320 -3.52 -8.27 7.48
N ALA A 321 -2.53 -8.28 8.37
CA ALA A 321 -2.05 -9.50 9.03
C ALA A 321 -3.16 -10.14 9.86
N ALA A 322 -3.89 -9.33 10.63
CA ALA A 322 -5.03 -9.79 11.42
C ALA A 322 -6.15 -10.33 10.53
N LEU A 323 -6.42 -9.68 9.40
CA LEU A 323 -7.41 -10.08 8.40
C LEU A 323 -7.05 -11.42 7.73
N TYR A 324 -5.81 -11.57 7.27
CA TYR A 324 -5.33 -12.81 6.68
C TYR A 324 -5.38 -13.98 7.67
N ALA A 325 -4.93 -13.75 8.91
CA ALA A 325 -5.00 -14.75 9.98
C ALA A 325 -6.45 -15.14 10.32
N ALA A 326 -7.34 -14.14 10.48
CA ALA A 326 -8.75 -14.37 10.78
C ALA A 326 -9.46 -15.12 9.64
N ALA A 327 -9.20 -14.77 8.38
CA ALA A 327 -9.72 -15.48 7.22
C ALA A 327 -9.33 -16.96 7.26
N GLY A 328 -8.07 -17.28 7.59
CA GLY A 328 -7.59 -18.66 7.75
C GLY A 328 -8.30 -19.44 8.86
N GLN A 329 -8.78 -18.74 9.90
CA GLN A 329 -9.47 -19.34 11.06
C GLN A 329 -10.98 -19.49 10.87
N THR A 330 -11.59 -18.87 9.85
CA THR A 330 -13.02 -19.06 9.55
C THR A 330 -13.38 -20.51 9.19
N GLY A 331 -12.41 -21.29 8.69
CA GLY A 331 -12.66 -22.62 8.14
C GLY A 331 -13.46 -22.62 6.82
N ASN A 332 -13.75 -21.44 6.26
CA ASN A 332 -14.60 -21.27 5.08
C ASN A 332 -13.90 -21.60 3.74
N GLY A 333 -12.59 -21.82 3.74
CA GLY A 333 -11.85 -22.05 2.50
C GLY A 333 -10.35 -22.25 2.65
N ASP A 334 -9.71 -22.41 1.50
CA ASP A 334 -8.25 -22.32 1.35
C ASP A 334 -7.89 -20.84 1.14
N VAL A 335 -7.15 -20.26 2.07
CA VAL A 335 -6.83 -18.83 2.09
C VAL A 335 -5.49 -18.58 1.39
N LYS A 336 -5.49 -17.68 0.42
CA LYS A 336 -4.33 -17.27 -0.37
C LYS A 336 -4.08 -15.78 -0.20
N LEU A 337 -2.83 -15.39 -0.27
CA LEU A 337 -2.41 -14.01 -0.42
C LEU A 337 -1.96 -13.81 -1.87
N LEU A 338 -2.48 -12.80 -2.55
CA LEU A 338 -2.25 -12.58 -3.97
C LEU A 338 -1.99 -11.10 -4.26
N PRO A 339 -0.86 -10.72 -4.90
CA PRO A 339 -0.71 -9.39 -5.47
C PRO A 339 -1.70 -9.20 -6.63
N VAL A 340 -2.40 -8.07 -6.64
CA VAL A 340 -3.47 -7.79 -7.61
C VAL A 340 -3.33 -6.39 -8.20
N LEU A 341 -3.80 -6.24 -9.44
CA LEU A 341 -4.06 -4.96 -10.10
C LEU A 341 -5.56 -4.81 -10.28
N ILE A 342 -6.08 -3.60 -10.12
CA ILE A 342 -7.50 -3.30 -10.32
C ILE A 342 -7.60 -2.28 -11.44
N ARG A 343 -8.37 -2.59 -12.47
CA ARG A 343 -8.78 -1.59 -13.47
C ARG A 343 -10.27 -1.35 -13.30
N TRP A 344 -10.64 -0.13 -12.97
CA TRP A 344 -12.03 0.30 -13.04
C TRP A 344 -12.28 1.12 -14.30
N THR A 345 -13.48 0.99 -14.86
CA THR A 345 -13.91 1.74 -16.04
C THR A 345 -15.35 2.18 -15.86
N ALA A 346 -15.67 3.37 -16.33
CA ALA A 346 -17.03 3.86 -16.49
C ALA A 346 -17.23 4.27 -17.95
N GLU A 347 -18.22 3.68 -18.60
CA GLU A 347 -18.59 4.00 -19.98
C GLU A 347 -20.00 4.60 -19.97
N LYS A 348 -20.14 5.90 -20.21
CA LYS A 348 -21.45 6.56 -20.40
C LYS A 348 -21.62 6.87 -21.89
N TYR A 349 -22.75 6.45 -22.46
CA TYR A 349 -23.06 6.68 -23.87
C TYR A 349 -24.27 7.59 -23.98
N TYR A 350 -24.15 8.62 -24.81
CA TYR A 350 -25.27 9.47 -25.20
C TYR A 350 -25.76 9.00 -26.57
N ASN A 351 -27.04 8.65 -26.66
CA ASN A 351 -27.62 8.41 -27.99
C ASN A 351 -27.86 9.76 -28.70
N GLU A 352 -27.97 9.71 -30.03
CA GLU A 352 -28.21 10.91 -30.88
C GLU A 352 -29.54 11.64 -30.57
N TYR A 353 -30.43 11.01 -29.80
CA TYR A 353 -31.73 11.54 -29.40
C TYR A 353 -31.72 12.12 -27.96
N GLY A 354 -30.56 12.20 -27.31
CA GLY A 354 -30.44 12.71 -25.94
C GLY A 354 -31.01 11.78 -24.86
N GLY A 355 -31.26 10.51 -25.19
CA GLY A 355 -31.59 9.48 -24.20
C GLY A 355 -30.31 8.93 -23.56
N ASP A 356 -30.26 8.99 -22.24
CA ASP A 356 -29.15 8.42 -21.46
C ASP A 356 -29.19 6.90 -21.54
N ILE A 357 -28.13 6.31 -22.08
CA ILE A 357 -27.88 4.88 -21.92
C ILE A 357 -27.27 4.71 -20.53
N PRO A 358 -27.78 3.77 -19.70
CA PRO A 358 -27.23 3.53 -18.37
C PRO A 358 -25.72 3.36 -18.44
N ALA A 359 -25.01 4.11 -17.62
CA ALA A 359 -23.56 4.04 -17.56
C ALA A 359 -23.13 2.62 -17.15
N LYS A 360 -22.11 2.11 -17.83
CA LYS A 360 -21.58 0.78 -17.58
C LYS A 360 -20.32 0.89 -16.73
N TYR A 361 -20.42 0.35 -15.52
CA TYR A 361 -19.35 0.36 -14.54
C TYR A 361 -18.69 -1.02 -14.43
N SER A 362 -17.36 -1.05 -14.41
CA SER A 362 -16.59 -2.28 -14.15
C SER A 362 -15.41 -1.98 -13.22
N ALA A 363 -14.98 -2.96 -12.44
CA ALA A 363 -13.82 -2.90 -11.56
C ALA A 363 -13.12 -4.26 -11.59
N ASP A 364 -12.49 -4.56 -12.71
CA ASP A 364 -11.84 -5.84 -12.99
C ASP A 364 -10.58 -6.01 -12.14
N VAL A 365 -10.41 -7.19 -11.54
CA VAL A 365 -9.24 -7.54 -10.72
C VAL A 365 -8.37 -8.54 -11.46
N PHE A 366 -7.08 -8.22 -11.62
CA PHE A 366 -6.08 -8.99 -12.33
C PHE A 366 -5.03 -9.54 -11.36
N PRO A 367 -4.59 -10.79 -11.53
CA PRO A 367 -3.49 -11.34 -10.73
C PRO A 367 -2.15 -10.77 -11.19
N MET A 368 -1.26 -10.45 -10.25
CA MET A 368 0.05 -9.86 -10.55
C MET A 368 1.21 -10.62 -9.90
N THR A 369 1.22 -11.94 -10.05
CA THR A 369 2.36 -12.77 -9.60
C THR A 369 3.54 -12.63 -10.56
N GLN A 370 4.74 -13.07 -10.14
CA GLN A 370 5.93 -13.10 -11.01
C GLN A 370 5.67 -13.76 -12.37
N THR A 371 4.92 -14.87 -12.40
CA THR A 371 4.59 -15.57 -13.64
C THR A 371 3.71 -14.74 -14.57
N HIS A 372 2.83 -13.90 -14.03
CA HIS A 372 2.02 -12.98 -14.83
C HIS A 372 2.86 -11.84 -15.39
N VAL A 373 3.74 -11.24 -14.56
CA VAL A 373 4.70 -10.21 -14.99
C VAL A 373 5.55 -10.74 -16.16
N ASP A 374 6.14 -11.92 -16.01
CA ASP A 374 6.98 -12.53 -17.03
C ASP A 374 6.22 -12.79 -18.33
N ALA A 375 4.97 -13.25 -18.23
CA ALA A 375 4.12 -13.50 -19.40
C ALA A 375 3.78 -12.21 -20.15
N VAL A 376 3.47 -11.12 -19.43
CA VAL A 376 3.20 -9.80 -20.02
C VAL A 376 4.44 -9.29 -20.73
N LEU A 377 5.61 -9.28 -20.06
CA LEU A 377 6.86 -8.81 -20.65
C LEU A 377 7.29 -9.65 -21.86
N ALA A 378 7.17 -10.98 -21.79
CA ALA A 378 7.47 -11.85 -22.92
C ALA A 378 6.58 -11.53 -24.13
N HIS A 379 5.30 -11.22 -23.91
CA HIS A 379 4.39 -10.84 -24.98
C HIS A 379 4.75 -9.49 -25.61
N ILE A 380 5.05 -8.47 -24.79
CA ILE A 380 5.45 -7.14 -25.26
C ILE A 380 6.73 -7.25 -26.10
N ARG A 381 7.76 -7.93 -25.58
CA ARG A 381 9.03 -8.13 -26.29
C ARG A 381 8.85 -8.91 -27.59
N ALA A 382 7.96 -9.91 -27.61
CA ALA A 382 7.62 -10.63 -28.84
C ALA A 382 6.91 -9.74 -29.87
N LYS A 383 6.03 -8.83 -29.43
CA LYS A 383 5.36 -7.84 -30.30
C LYS A 383 6.36 -6.84 -30.87
N GLN A 384 7.23 -6.27 -30.02
CA GLN A 384 8.30 -5.36 -30.44
C GLN A 384 9.26 -6.02 -31.43
N LYS A 385 9.64 -7.27 -31.20
CA LYS A 385 10.49 -8.03 -32.14
C LYS A 385 9.81 -8.19 -33.50
N LYS A 386 8.53 -8.56 -33.54
CA LYS A 386 7.78 -8.68 -34.80
C LYS A 386 7.68 -7.36 -35.54
N LEU A 387 7.50 -6.25 -34.84
CA LEU A 387 7.46 -4.92 -35.46
C LEU A 387 8.81 -4.57 -36.11
N LYS A 388 9.92 -4.85 -35.41
CA LYS A 388 11.27 -4.68 -35.97
C LYS A 388 11.53 -5.58 -37.18
N ASP A 389 11.10 -6.84 -37.13
CA ASP A 389 11.24 -7.80 -38.23
C ASP A 389 10.40 -7.44 -39.47
N VAL A 390 9.32 -6.66 -39.30
CA VAL A 390 8.51 -6.12 -40.40
C VAL A 390 9.20 -4.90 -41.00
N ASN A 391 9.57 -3.92 -40.16
CA ASN A 391 10.25 -2.71 -40.63
C ASN A 391 11.58 -3.01 -41.33
N SER A 392 12.35 -4.01 -40.87
CA SER A 392 13.60 -4.39 -41.53
C SER A 392 13.42 -5.02 -42.91
N LYS A 393 12.24 -5.58 -43.21
CA LYS A 393 11.95 -6.14 -44.54
C LYS A 393 11.52 -5.05 -45.51
N ASP A 394 10.79 -4.06 -45.02
CA ASP A 394 10.34 -2.93 -45.84
C ASP A 394 11.52 -2.01 -46.20
N GLU A 395 12.55 -1.91 -45.36
CA GLU A 395 13.80 -1.21 -45.68
C GLU A 395 14.65 -1.94 -46.76
N GLU A 396 14.63 -3.28 -46.83
CA GLU A 396 15.33 -4.02 -47.90
C GLU A 396 14.59 -3.96 -49.26
N GLU A 397 13.29 -3.66 -49.29
CA GLU A 397 12.51 -3.51 -50.53
C GLU A 397 12.37 -2.03 -51.00
N LYS A 398 12.65 -1.04 -50.14
CA LYS A 398 12.57 0.40 -50.50
C LYS A 398 13.83 0.98 -51.17
N ASP A 399 14.88 0.20 -51.39
CA ASP A 399 16.10 0.66 -52.08
C ASP A 399 15.97 0.77 -53.62
N GLU A 400 14.79 0.50 -54.22
CA GLU A 400 14.60 0.58 -55.69
C GLU A 400 13.63 1.65 -56.21
N GLU A 401 12.75 2.28 -55.41
CA GLU A 401 11.90 3.38 -55.89
C GLU A 401 11.74 4.45 -54.82
N GLY A 402 12.42 5.58 -55.02
CA GLY A 402 12.32 6.75 -54.14
C GLY A 402 11.02 7.50 -54.37
N ASP A 403 10.12 7.43 -53.40
CA ASP A 403 9.10 8.44 -53.15
C ASP A 403 8.81 8.49 -51.64
N ASP A 404 8.87 9.70 -51.08
CA ASP A 404 8.71 10.03 -49.67
C ASP A 404 7.24 9.92 -49.24
N GLU A 405 6.81 8.77 -48.70
CA GLU A 405 5.52 8.64 -47.99
C GLU A 405 5.76 8.42 -46.48
N GLU A 406 5.21 9.33 -45.67
CA GLU A 406 5.32 9.36 -44.21
C GLU A 406 4.56 8.19 -43.55
N ASP A 407 5.21 7.50 -42.61
CA ASP A 407 4.69 6.31 -41.93
C ASP A 407 3.50 6.63 -40.99
N GLU A 408 2.26 6.41 -41.45
CA GLU A 408 1.09 6.32 -40.58
C GLU A 408 1.08 4.96 -39.84
N GLU A 409 0.99 5.00 -38.51
CA GLU A 409 0.91 3.82 -37.64
C GLU A 409 -0.39 3.04 -37.92
N VAL A 410 -0.31 1.96 -38.73
CA VAL A 410 -1.46 1.13 -39.13
C VAL A 410 -2.02 0.36 -37.93
N THR A 411 -2.87 1.01 -37.15
CA THR A 411 -3.75 0.35 -36.19
C THR A 411 -4.99 -0.16 -36.94
N ILE A 412 -5.05 -1.46 -37.25
CA ILE A 412 -6.23 -2.06 -37.88
C ILE A 412 -7.45 -1.81 -36.98
N PRO A 413 -8.41 -0.94 -37.35
CA PRO A 413 -9.52 -0.58 -36.49
C PRO A 413 -10.39 -1.81 -36.25
N GLY A 414 -10.62 -2.17 -34.98
CA GLY A 414 -11.57 -3.21 -34.57
C GLY A 414 -10.99 -4.56 -34.14
N SER A 415 -9.67 -4.78 -34.27
CA SER A 415 -9.06 -6.01 -33.70
C SER A 415 -8.83 -5.86 -32.20
N LYS A 416 -9.71 -6.41 -31.36
CA LYS A 416 -9.51 -6.46 -29.91
C LYS A 416 -8.18 -7.17 -29.58
N PRO A 417 -7.33 -6.62 -28.70
CA PRO A 417 -6.09 -7.27 -28.32
C PRO A 417 -6.37 -8.66 -27.74
N LYS A 418 -5.63 -9.67 -28.22
CA LYS A 418 -5.75 -11.04 -27.71
C LYS A 418 -5.31 -11.06 -26.25
N LYS A 419 -6.22 -11.49 -25.37
CA LYS A 419 -5.90 -11.73 -23.96
C LYS A 419 -4.93 -12.91 -23.82
N LEU A 420 -3.86 -12.70 -23.08
CA LEU A 420 -2.92 -13.71 -22.62
C LEU A 420 -3.57 -14.57 -21.54
N PHE A 421 -3.67 -15.85 -21.86
CA PHE A 421 -3.94 -16.87 -20.86
C PHE A 421 -2.61 -17.40 -20.33
N VAL A 422 -2.31 -17.11 -19.07
CA VAL A 422 -1.13 -17.64 -18.39
C VAL A 422 -1.46 -19.04 -17.86
N ASP A 423 -0.91 -20.08 -18.49
CA ASP A 423 -1.09 -21.46 -18.02
C ASP A 423 -0.21 -21.69 -16.78
N LEU A 424 -0.86 -21.77 -15.60
CA LEU A 424 -0.20 -21.98 -14.33
C LEU A 424 -0.28 -23.43 -13.86
N LYS A 425 -0.59 -24.38 -14.76
CA LYS A 425 -0.63 -25.81 -14.43
C LYS A 425 0.69 -26.27 -13.80
N GLY A 426 0.56 -27.04 -12.73
CA GLY A 426 1.72 -27.56 -12.00
C GLY A 426 2.38 -26.56 -11.05
N THR A 427 1.95 -25.30 -11.03
CA THR A 427 2.38 -24.31 -10.03
C THR A 427 1.42 -24.29 -8.84
N ASP A 428 1.81 -23.65 -7.74
CA ASP A 428 0.93 -23.37 -6.61
C ASP A 428 -0.15 -22.30 -6.92
N ALA A 429 -0.02 -21.63 -8.07
CA ALA A 429 -0.97 -20.68 -8.62
C ALA A 429 -1.94 -21.28 -9.65
N GLU A 430 -1.96 -22.61 -9.86
CA GLU A 430 -2.89 -23.29 -10.78
C GLU A 430 -4.37 -22.92 -10.53
N TRP A 431 -4.72 -22.59 -9.29
CA TRP A 431 -6.08 -22.16 -8.94
C TRP A 431 -6.51 -20.88 -9.66
N ILE A 432 -5.58 -19.97 -9.98
CA ILE A 432 -5.86 -18.73 -10.72
C ILE A 432 -6.38 -19.08 -12.12
N THR A 433 -5.71 -20.02 -12.79
CA THR A 433 -6.09 -20.52 -14.12
C THR A 433 -7.51 -21.10 -14.14
N TYR A 434 -7.93 -21.78 -13.06
CA TYR A 434 -9.29 -22.32 -12.96
C TYR A 434 -10.37 -21.22 -12.92
N HIS A 435 -10.05 -20.07 -12.33
CA HIS A 435 -10.99 -18.95 -12.24
C HIS A 435 -10.88 -17.99 -13.45
N SER A 436 -9.74 -17.96 -14.15
CA SER A 436 -9.55 -17.13 -15.36
C SER A 436 -9.94 -17.82 -16.67
N SER A 437 -10.03 -19.15 -16.73
CA SER A 437 -10.28 -19.90 -17.98
C SER A 437 -11.74 -19.90 -18.45
N GLN A 438 -12.56 -18.93 -18.03
CA GLN A 438 -13.94 -18.88 -18.49
C GLN A 438 -13.99 -18.33 -19.92
N SER A 439 -14.40 -19.21 -20.84
CA SER A 439 -14.92 -18.81 -22.15
C SER A 439 -16.00 -17.74 -21.95
N ALA A 440 -16.09 -16.78 -22.87
CA ALA A 440 -17.13 -15.74 -22.89
C ALA A 440 -18.57 -16.29 -22.84
N GLU A 441 -18.75 -17.60 -23.03
CA GLU A 441 -20.04 -18.30 -23.11
C GLU A 441 -20.43 -19.10 -21.84
N GLU A 442 -19.53 -19.33 -20.87
CA GLU A 442 -19.90 -20.02 -19.61
C GLU A 442 -20.45 -19.05 -18.54
N PRO A 443 -21.43 -19.45 -17.72
CA PRO A 443 -22.08 -18.57 -16.76
C PRO A 443 -21.07 -18.03 -15.71
N LYS A 444 -21.15 -16.72 -15.47
CA LYS A 444 -20.35 -15.89 -14.51
C LYS A 444 -20.28 -16.41 -13.07
N SER A 445 -20.91 -17.53 -12.75
CA SER A 445 -21.08 -18.07 -11.39
C SER A 445 -19.79 -18.55 -10.70
N LYS A 446 -18.62 -18.54 -11.37
CA LYS A 446 -17.33 -18.93 -10.76
C LYS A 446 -16.30 -17.81 -10.68
N SER A 447 -16.64 -16.58 -11.08
CA SER A 447 -15.75 -15.41 -10.91
C SER A 447 -15.57 -15.08 -9.42
N ILE A 448 -14.36 -14.69 -9.01
CA ILE A 448 -14.11 -14.31 -7.63
C ILE A 448 -14.71 -12.92 -7.38
N ARG A 449 -15.53 -12.80 -6.35
CA ARG A 449 -16.07 -11.51 -5.93
C ARG A 449 -15.07 -10.85 -5.00
N PHE A 450 -14.54 -9.71 -5.43
CA PHE A 450 -13.63 -8.92 -4.61
C PHE A 450 -14.40 -7.82 -3.90
N TYR A 451 -13.92 -7.48 -2.70
CA TYR A 451 -14.45 -6.40 -1.88
C TYR A 451 -13.28 -5.59 -1.33
N THR A 452 -13.52 -4.33 -1.04
CA THR A 452 -12.66 -3.49 -0.21
C THR A 452 -13.53 -2.72 0.78
N PRO A 453 -13.11 -2.65 2.06
CA PRO A 453 -13.77 -1.80 3.05
C PRO A 453 -13.53 -0.30 2.82
N ASP A 454 -12.40 0.09 2.22
CA ASP A 454 -12.07 1.47 1.83
C ASP A 454 -11.17 1.46 0.59
N PHE A 455 -11.75 1.67 -0.59
CA PHE A 455 -10.96 1.64 -1.83
C PHE A 455 -9.90 2.74 -1.89
N SER A 456 -10.25 3.93 -1.41
CA SER A 456 -9.36 5.09 -1.52
C SER A 456 -8.11 4.95 -0.64
N GLY A 457 -8.22 4.30 0.51
CA GLY A 457 -7.07 3.91 1.33
C GLY A 457 -6.33 2.66 0.83
N THR A 458 -6.97 1.80 0.02
CA THR A 458 -6.46 0.47 -0.39
C THR A 458 -5.72 0.50 -1.74
N ALA A 459 -6.05 1.43 -2.63
CA ALA A 459 -5.52 1.47 -4.00
C ALA A 459 -4.80 2.79 -4.30
N ILE A 460 -3.60 2.68 -4.88
CA ILE A 460 -2.92 3.82 -5.51
C ILE A 460 -3.36 3.89 -6.96
N ALA A 461 -3.83 5.06 -7.39
CA ALA A 461 -4.07 5.31 -8.81
C ALA A 461 -2.73 5.28 -9.55
N TRP A 462 -2.53 4.22 -10.33
CA TRP A 462 -1.30 4.01 -11.11
C TRP A 462 -1.33 4.81 -12.42
N GLN A 463 -2.48 4.77 -13.10
CA GLN A 463 -2.75 5.47 -14.34
C GLN A 463 -4.22 5.87 -14.35
N GLU A 464 -4.50 7.08 -14.81
CA GLU A 464 -5.84 7.60 -15.01
C GLU A 464 -5.92 8.17 -16.42
N ASP A 465 -6.68 7.50 -17.29
CA ASP A 465 -6.94 7.95 -18.64
C ASP A 465 -8.34 8.56 -18.68
N VAL A 466 -8.43 9.89 -18.77
CA VAL A 466 -9.69 10.61 -18.94
C VAL A 466 -9.78 11.09 -20.38
N GLN A 467 -10.69 10.50 -21.18
CA GLN A 467 -11.04 11.00 -22.50
C GLN A 467 -12.25 11.92 -22.41
N ASP A 468 -12.03 13.17 -22.03
CA ASP A 468 -13.05 14.22 -22.05
C ASP A 468 -12.95 15.06 -23.34
N ALA A 469 -14.08 15.44 -23.93
CA ALA A 469 -14.15 16.36 -25.08
C ALA A 469 -13.77 17.82 -24.71
N ILE A 470 -13.39 18.09 -23.46
CA ILE A 470 -12.96 19.40 -22.97
C ILE A 470 -11.80 19.17 -22.00
N GLU A 471 -10.60 19.57 -22.42
CA GLU A 471 -9.37 19.40 -21.66
C GLU A 471 -9.31 20.33 -20.45
N HIS A 472 -9.40 19.74 -19.26
CA HIS A 472 -8.82 20.32 -18.05
C HIS A 472 -8.02 19.25 -17.32
N THR A 473 -6.69 19.22 -17.50
CA THR A 473 -5.78 18.38 -16.71
C THR A 473 -4.80 19.25 -15.92
N GLY A 474 -4.81 19.05 -14.59
CA GLY A 474 -3.87 19.64 -13.64
C GLY A 474 -2.70 18.70 -13.37
N ASN A 475 -1.49 19.26 -13.30
CA ASN A 475 -0.22 18.55 -13.09
C ASN A 475 0.07 18.27 -11.61
N GLU A 476 -0.60 17.33 -10.95
CA GLU A 476 -0.25 16.98 -9.57
C GLU A 476 -0.36 15.48 -9.27
N SER A 477 0.71 14.74 -9.55
CA SER A 477 1.38 13.82 -8.62
C SER A 477 2.59 13.22 -9.34
N ARG A 478 3.74 13.07 -8.68
CA ARG A 478 4.89 12.30 -9.21
C ARG A 478 5.05 10.96 -8.48
N PRO A 479 4.10 10.01 -8.57
CA PRO A 479 4.27 8.64 -8.05
C PRO A 479 5.20 7.78 -8.94
N HIS A 480 5.76 8.35 -10.01
CA HIS A 480 6.59 7.67 -11.02
C HIS A 480 8.10 7.80 -10.77
N ALA A 481 8.55 8.23 -9.58
CA ALA A 481 9.93 7.99 -9.21
C ALA A 481 10.12 6.46 -9.14
N GLU A 482 11.07 5.93 -9.91
CA GLU A 482 11.35 4.50 -10.10
C GLU A 482 11.83 3.79 -8.83
N ASP A 483 11.74 4.43 -7.66
CA ASP A 483 12.33 4.03 -6.42
C ASP A 483 11.41 3.17 -5.56
N SER A 484 10.08 3.07 -5.74
CA SER A 484 9.28 2.06 -4.99
C SER A 484 7.97 1.70 -5.67
N ILE A 485 7.93 0.56 -6.39
CA ILE A 485 6.65 0.00 -6.88
C ILE A 485 6.02 -0.80 -5.74
N TYR A 486 4.97 -0.23 -5.16
CA TYR A 486 4.13 -0.91 -4.21
C TYR A 486 2.98 -1.61 -4.92
N LEU A 487 2.71 -2.87 -4.55
CA LEU A 487 1.58 -3.62 -5.09
C LEU A 487 0.47 -3.69 -4.04
N SER A 488 -0.78 -3.55 -4.48
CA SER A 488 -1.93 -3.93 -3.68
C SER A 488 -2.02 -5.45 -3.60
N TYR A 489 -2.43 -5.96 -2.45
CA TYR A 489 -2.62 -7.40 -2.24
C TYR A 489 -4.08 -7.70 -1.92
N ALA A 490 -4.45 -8.97 -2.09
CA ALA A 490 -5.77 -9.48 -1.73
C ALA A 490 -5.66 -10.76 -0.93
N VAL A 491 -6.47 -10.86 0.13
CA VAL A 491 -6.77 -12.13 0.80
C VAL A 491 -7.87 -12.83 0.02
N VAL A 492 -7.52 -13.91 -0.66
CA VAL A 492 -8.44 -14.70 -1.49
C VAL A 492 -8.81 -15.98 -0.76
N VAL A 493 -10.10 -16.16 -0.47
CA VAL A 493 -10.63 -17.36 0.16
C VAL A 493 -11.30 -18.21 -0.91
N LEU A 494 -10.74 -19.39 -1.16
CA LEU A 494 -11.20 -20.32 -2.20
C LEU A 494 -11.97 -21.49 -1.58
N PRO A 495 -12.91 -22.12 -2.30
CA PRO A 495 -13.67 -23.22 -1.73
C PRO A 495 -12.71 -24.32 -1.34
N MET A 496 -12.84 -24.85 -0.12
CA MET A 496 -12.05 -26.02 0.27
C MET A 496 -12.27 -27.07 -0.82
N ARG A 497 -11.20 -27.43 -1.55
CA ARG A 497 -11.22 -28.57 -2.45
C ARG A 497 -11.52 -29.76 -1.56
N GLY A 498 -12.80 -30.08 -1.41
CA GLY A 498 -13.26 -31.01 -0.39
C GLY A 498 -12.39 -32.27 -0.44
N THR A 499 -12.16 -32.88 0.70
CA THR A 499 -11.51 -34.20 0.80
C THR A 499 -12.05 -35.20 -0.23
N ARG A 500 -13.28 -35.02 -0.73
CA ARG A 500 -13.85 -35.68 -1.92
C ARG A 500 -13.00 -35.58 -3.19
N GLY A 501 -12.38 -34.44 -3.52
CA GLY A 501 -11.51 -34.30 -4.69
C GLY A 501 -10.20 -35.10 -4.54
N ARG A 502 -9.59 -35.09 -3.35
CA ARG A 502 -8.43 -35.96 -3.04
C ARG A 502 -8.84 -37.44 -3.04
N ARG A 503 -9.99 -37.78 -2.44
CA ARG A 503 -10.54 -39.14 -2.41
C ARG A 503 -10.92 -39.63 -3.81
N LEU A 504 -11.48 -38.80 -4.68
CA LEU A 504 -11.75 -39.15 -6.08
C LEU A 504 -10.45 -39.34 -6.86
N ARG A 505 -9.45 -38.47 -6.71
CA ARG A 505 -8.14 -38.64 -7.38
C ARG A 505 -7.41 -39.89 -6.87
N GLN A 506 -7.51 -40.17 -5.57
CA GLN A 506 -6.97 -41.38 -4.96
C GLN A 506 -7.71 -42.63 -5.44
N LEU A 507 -9.05 -42.63 -5.46
CA LEU A 507 -9.87 -43.71 -6.01
C LEU A 507 -9.64 -43.92 -7.52
N LYS A 508 -9.39 -42.85 -8.29
CA LYS A 508 -9.05 -42.94 -9.72
C LYS A 508 -7.65 -43.53 -9.92
N ARG A 509 -6.67 -43.16 -9.08
CA ARG A 509 -5.32 -43.77 -9.05
C ARG A 509 -5.35 -45.22 -8.59
N GLU A 510 -6.19 -45.57 -7.62
CA GLU A 510 -6.39 -46.94 -7.14
C GLU A 510 -7.09 -47.81 -8.20
N ARG A 511 -8.09 -47.28 -8.91
CA ARG A 511 -8.70 -47.96 -10.07
C ARG A 511 -7.73 -48.19 -11.22
N LEU A 512 -6.85 -47.23 -11.51
CA LEU A 512 -5.80 -47.39 -12.54
C LEU A 512 -4.68 -48.36 -12.13
N ARG A 513 -4.56 -48.67 -10.84
CA ARG A 513 -3.57 -49.62 -10.30
C ARG A 513 -4.11 -51.03 -10.10
N GLN A 514 -5.40 -51.28 -10.31
CA GLN A 514 -5.91 -52.65 -10.35
C GLN A 514 -5.59 -53.25 -11.72
N PRO A 515 -4.69 -54.25 -11.83
CA PRO A 515 -4.51 -54.98 -13.07
C PRO A 515 -5.85 -55.62 -13.43
N GLU A 516 -6.27 -55.50 -14.68
CA GLU A 516 -7.43 -56.23 -15.20
C GLU A 516 -7.24 -57.73 -14.91
N ARG A 517 -7.86 -58.20 -13.83
CA ARG A 517 -8.01 -59.63 -13.59
C ARG A 517 -9.05 -60.11 -14.58
N ARG A 518 -8.58 -60.56 -15.74
CA ARG A 518 -9.32 -61.44 -16.64
C ARG A 518 -9.34 -62.86 -16.09
#